data_AF-A0A2L2YYS4-F1
#
_entry.id   AF-A0A2L2YYS4-F1
#
_cell.length_a   1.000
_cell.length_b   1.000
_cell.length_c   1.000
_cell.angle_alpha   90.00
_cell.angle_beta   90.00
_cell.angle_gamma   90.00
#
_symmetry.space_group_name_H-M   'P 1'
#
loop_
_entity.id
_entity.type
_entity.pdbx_description
1 polymer ?
#
loop_
_entity_poly.entity_id
_entity_poly.type
_entity_poly.pdbx_seq_one_letter_code
_entity_poly.pdbx_strand_id
1 'polypeptide(L)'
;RVVCQRLLEYGIRINMSKCVLGVAELSFLGYLINKDCIKLLPERVKPILDFKQPKTVSDLRRYLGLLNYYRRTLPHAAHTQTLLSEYLKGAKKSDKTIIQWSNESIKAFEDTKQQLAKSTLLFHPSPDAQLALHVDASDFAIGAALHQITSSGLQPLGFFSRKLNDAEKKYSTYDRELLAAYCAIKHFRFMLEARVFTLYTDHKPLEFAFRQKSE
;
A
#
# COMPACT_ATOMS: atom_id res chain seq x y z
N ARG A 1 22.98 -22.47 -15.45
CA ARG A 1 24.03 -22.60 -16.49
C ARG A 1 23.81 -21.63 -17.66
N VAL A 2 22.62 -21.61 -18.28
CA VAL A 2 22.32 -20.75 -19.45
C VAL A 2 22.59 -19.26 -19.21
N VAL A 3 22.17 -18.70 -18.06
CA VAL A 3 22.38 -17.28 -17.74
C VAL A 3 23.88 -16.93 -17.67
N CYS A 4 24.69 -17.72 -16.96
CA CYS A 4 26.13 -17.47 -16.85
C CYS A 4 26.84 -17.53 -18.20
N GLN A 5 26.45 -18.47 -19.07
CA GLN A 5 26.99 -18.56 -20.42
C GLN A 5 26.67 -17.31 -21.25
N ARG A 6 25.43 -16.83 -21.21
CA ARG A 6 25.03 -15.58 -21.89
C ARG A 6 25.82 -14.38 -21.37
N LEU A 7 26.03 -14.28 -20.06
CA LEU A 7 26.83 -13.19 -19.48
C LEU A 7 28.27 -13.22 -19.99
N LEU A 8 28.87 -14.40 -20.13
CA LEU A 8 30.19 -14.56 -20.74
C LEU A 8 30.22 -14.19 -22.23
N GLU A 9 29.25 -14.66 -23.01
CA GLU A 9 29.13 -14.36 -24.44
C GLU A 9 29.07 -12.86 -24.72
N TYR A 10 28.35 -12.09 -23.89
CA TYR A 10 28.23 -10.64 -24.01
C TYR A 10 29.27 -9.85 -23.20
N GLY A 11 30.28 -10.50 -22.62
CA GLY A 11 31.37 -9.84 -21.89
C GLY A 11 30.95 -9.18 -20.56
N ILE A 12 29.81 -9.56 -19.98
CA ILE A 12 29.32 -9.04 -18.70
C ILE A 12 30.05 -9.75 -17.56
N ARG A 13 30.77 -8.96 -16.75
CA ARG A 13 31.50 -9.46 -15.58
C ARG A 13 30.62 -9.47 -14.34
N ILE A 14 30.68 -10.57 -13.59
CA ILE A 14 29.92 -10.76 -12.35
C ILE A 14 30.87 -10.64 -11.17
N ASN A 15 30.46 -9.89 -10.13
CA ASN A 15 31.19 -9.87 -8.87
C ASN A 15 30.74 -11.04 -7.99
N MET A 16 31.53 -12.11 -7.96
CA MET A 16 31.22 -13.32 -7.21
C MET A 16 31.03 -13.09 -5.71
N SER A 17 31.70 -12.11 -5.10
CA SER A 17 31.56 -11.85 -3.66
C SER A 17 30.20 -11.24 -3.28
N LYS A 18 29.47 -10.70 -4.26
CA LYS A 18 28.11 -10.16 -4.09
C LYS A 18 27.03 -11.14 -4.60
N CYS A 19 27.42 -12.28 -5.14
CA CYS A 19 26.47 -13.26 -5.65
C CYS A 19 25.94 -14.16 -4.53
N VAL A 20 24.63 -14.38 -4.56
CA VAL A 20 23.95 -15.35 -3.69
C VAL A 20 23.16 -16.27 -4.62
N LEU A 21 23.50 -17.55 -4.64
CA LEU A 21 22.99 -18.53 -5.62
C LEU A 21 22.46 -19.77 -4.90
N GLY A 22 21.36 -20.34 -5.40
CA GLY A 22 20.83 -21.62 -4.91
C GLY A 22 20.26 -21.58 -3.48
N VAL A 23 19.93 -20.40 -2.96
CA VAL A 23 19.35 -20.21 -1.63
C VAL A 23 17.83 -20.26 -1.68
N ALA A 24 17.21 -20.69 -0.58
CA ALA A 24 15.75 -20.70 -0.43
C ALA A 24 15.15 -19.30 -0.20
N GLU A 25 15.98 -18.34 0.26
CA GLU A 25 15.59 -16.98 0.57
C GLU A 25 16.71 -15.99 0.21
N LEU A 26 16.35 -14.85 -0.39
CA LEU A 26 17.30 -13.87 -0.92
C LEU A 26 16.88 -12.45 -0.56
N SER A 27 17.85 -11.64 -0.10
CA SER A 27 17.66 -10.19 0.02
C SER A 27 17.93 -9.49 -1.31
N PHE A 28 16.95 -8.77 -1.86
CA PHE A 28 17.07 -8.07 -3.13
C PHE A 28 16.25 -6.77 -3.13
N LEU A 29 16.90 -5.65 -3.50
CA LEU A 29 16.29 -4.31 -3.59
C LEU A 29 15.47 -3.85 -2.36
N GLY A 30 15.88 -4.26 -1.15
CA GLY A 30 15.19 -3.90 0.08
C GLY A 30 14.08 -4.88 0.51
N TYR A 31 13.98 -6.02 -0.17
CA TYR A 31 13.00 -7.07 0.11
C TYR A 31 13.68 -8.40 0.40
N LEU A 32 12.99 -9.25 1.16
CA LEU A 32 13.34 -10.64 1.40
C LEU A 32 12.41 -11.51 0.56
N ILE A 33 12.97 -12.22 -0.41
CA ILE A 33 12.22 -13.01 -1.39
C ILE A 33 12.41 -14.49 -1.06
N ASN A 34 11.31 -15.23 -0.89
CA ASN A 34 11.32 -16.68 -0.74
C ASN A 34 10.28 -17.32 -1.67
N LYS A 35 10.12 -18.64 -1.58
CA LYS A 35 9.21 -19.41 -2.46
C LYS A 35 7.74 -18.92 -2.41
N ASP A 36 7.29 -18.41 -1.26
CA ASP A 36 5.88 -18.14 -1.00
C ASP A 36 5.56 -16.64 -1.15
N CYS A 37 6.52 -15.76 -0.83
CA CYS A 37 6.25 -14.34 -0.70
C CYS A 37 7.49 -13.46 -0.88
N ILE A 38 7.22 -12.17 -1.00
CA ILE A 38 8.15 -11.06 -0.97
C ILE A 38 7.84 -10.25 0.28
N LYS A 39 8.75 -10.25 1.25
CA LYS A 39 8.60 -9.50 2.51
C LYS A 39 9.45 -8.24 2.46
N LEU A 40 9.03 -7.18 3.14
CA LEU A 40 9.92 -6.06 3.40
C LEU A 40 11.05 -6.48 4.33
N LEU A 41 12.27 -6.02 4.06
CA LEU A 41 13.37 -6.20 5.01
C LEU A 41 13.01 -5.52 6.35
N PRO A 42 13.40 -6.11 7.49
CA PRO A 42 13.13 -5.56 8.82
C PRO A 42 13.50 -4.07 8.94
N GLU A 43 14.52 -3.63 8.23
CA GLU A 43 15.01 -2.24 8.21
C GLU A 43 13.99 -1.23 7.65
N ARG A 44 13.09 -1.65 6.74
CA ARG A 44 12.01 -0.80 6.21
C ARG A 44 10.72 -0.90 7.03
N VAL A 45 10.59 -1.96 7.83
CA VAL A 45 9.52 -2.13 8.81
C VAL A 45 9.82 -1.32 10.08
N LYS A 46 11.10 -1.13 10.42
CA LYS A 46 11.55 -0.33 11.57
C LYS A 46 10.89 1.04 11.67
N PRO A 47 10.84 1.90 10.63
CA PRO A 47 10.17 3.20 10.74
C PRO A 47 8.67 3.14 11.09
N ILE A 48 7.99 2.03 10.77
CA ILE A 48 6.58 1.79 11.11
C ILE A 48 6.48 1.33 12.57
N LEU A 49 7.36 0.42 12.99
CA LEU A 49 7.47 -0.03 14.39
C LEU A 49 7.99 1.07 15.34
N ASP A 50 8.78 2.00 14.82
CA ASP A 50 9.35 3.13 15.54
C ASP A 50 8.47 4.38 15.41
N PHE A 51 7.31 4.26 14.75
CA PHE A 51 6.37 5.36 14.61
C PHE A 51 5.94 5.80 16.01
N LYS A 52 6.25 7.07 16.33
CA LYS A 52 5.96 7.65 17.63
C LYS A 52 4.45 7.81 17.79
N GLN A 53 3.96 7.50 18.99
CA GLN A 53 2.57 7.71 19.36
C GLN A 53 2.13 9.14 19.02
N PRO A 54 1.06 9.31 18.23
CA PRO A 54 0.54 10.62 17.86
C PRO A 54 0.18 11.46 19.09
N LYS A 55 0.68 12.70 19.14
CA LYS A 55 0.40 13.60 20.27
C LYS A 55 -0.84 14.46 20.02
N THR A 56 -1.08 14.82 18.76
CA THR A 56 -2.20 15.68 18.37
C THR A 56 -3.19 14.95 17.48
N VAL A 57 -4.42 15.46 17.43
CA VAL A 57 -5.46 14.99 16.50
C VAL A 57 -4.99 15.01 15.05
N SER A 58 -4.21 16.03 14.65
CA SER A 58 -3.63 16.09 13.30
C SER A 58 -2.63 14.96 13.02
N ASP A 59 -1.80 14.60 14.01
CA ASP A 59 -0.85 13.49 13.90
C ASP A 59 -1.58 12.15 13.81
N LEU A 60 -2.64 11.98 14.61
CA LEU A 60 -3.45 10.77 14.60
C LEU A 60 -4.19 10.61 13.28
N ARG A 61 -4.72 11.70 12.71
CA ARG A 61 -5.35 11.67 11.39
C ARG A 61 -4.36 11.28 10.29
N ARG A 62 -3.11 11.75 10.36
CA ARG A 62 -2.04 11.33 9.45
C ARG A 62 -1.69 9.86 9.61
N TYR A 63 -1.61 9.37 10.85
CA TYR A 63 -1.40 7.95 11.13
C TYR A 63 -2.55 7.09 10.62
N LEU A 64 -3.81 7.48 10.88
CA LEU A 64 -4.99 6.78 10.37
C LEU A 64 -5.09 6.83 8.84
N GLY A 65 -4.61 7.89 8.19
CA GLY A 65 -4.46 7.91 6.73
C GLY A 65 -3.48 6.87 6.22
N LEU A 66 -2.33 6.72 6.88
CA LEU A 66 -1.37 5.63 6.60
C LEU A 66 -2.00 4.25 6.85
N LEU A 67 -2.78 4.12 7.92
CA LEU A 67 -3.42 2.86 8.30
C LEU A 67 -4.55 2.48 7.35
N ASN A 68 -5.32 3.46 6.87
CA ASN A 68 -6.33 3.29 5.83
C ASN A 68 -5.70 2.84 4.52
N TYR A 69 -4.54 3.39 4.17
CA TYR A 69 -3.77 2.95 3.01
C TYR A 69 -3.41 1.45 3.08
N TYR A 70 -3.07 0.94 4.27
CA TYR A 70 -2.78 -0.49 4.48
C TYR A 70 -3.98 -1.31 5.00
N ARG A 71 -5.19 -0.74 5.09
CA ARG A 71 -6.37 -1.38 5.71
C ARG A 71 -6.73 -2.72 5.06
N ARG A 72 -6.47 -2.85 3.76
CA ARG A 72 -6.83 -4.03 2.96
C ARG A 72 -5.95 -5.24 3.25
N THR A 73 -4.78 -5.04 3.86
CA THR A 73 -3.86 -6.11 4.27
C THR A 73 -3.85 -6.36 5.77
N LEU A 74 -4.62 -5.57 6.52
CA LEU A 74 -4.80 -5.71 7.97
C LEU A 74 -6.06 -6.53 8.26
N PRO A 75 -5.94 -7.77 8.79
CA PRO A 75 -7.09 -8.52 9.26
C PRO A 75 -7.76 -7.76 10.43
N HIS A 76 -9.09 -7.65 10.42
CA HIS A 76 -9.88 -7.00 11.48
C HIS A 76 -9.59 -5.51 11.73
N ALA A 77 -9.01 -4.80 10.76
CA ALA A 77 -8.63 -3.39 10.87
C ALA A 77 -9.77 -2.46 11.36
N ALA A 78 -11.01 -2.74 10.97
CA ALA A 78 -12.16 -1.91 11.35
C ALA A 78 -12.39 -1.86 12.87
N HIS A 79 -12.15 -2.96 13.60
CA HIS A 79 -12.35 -3.00 15.05
C HIS A 79 -11.30 -2.13 15.76
N THR A 80 -10.03 -2.29 15.39
CA THR A 80 -8.91 -1.54 15.98
C THR A 80 -8.89 -0.07 15.53
N GLN A 81 -9.35 0.22 14.32
CA GLN A 81 -9.52 1.60 13.82
C GLN A 81 -10.66 2.35 14.51
N THR A 82 -11.72 1.67 14.94
CA THR A 82 -12.89 2.33 15.56
C THR A 82 -12.47 3.11 16.81
N LEU A 83 -11.73 2.47 17.72
CA LEU A 83 -11.19 3.10 18.94
C LEU A 83 -10.32 4.34 18.63
N LEU A 84 -9.48 4.26 17.60
CA LEU A 84 -8.63 5.39 17.20
C LEU A 84 -9.42 6.49 16.47
N SER A 85 -10.48 6.11 15.75
CA SER A 85 -11.32 7.04 14.99
C SER A 85 -12.25 7.85 15.90
N GLU A 86 -12.53 7.38 17.11
CA GLU A 86 -13.31 8.13 18.11
C GLU A 86 -12.67 9.46 18.50
N TYR A 87 -11.33 9.49 18.59
CA TYR A 87 -10.57 10.73 18.83
C TYR A 87 -10.66 11.75 17.69
N LEU A 88 -11.17 11.35 16.52
CA LEU A 88 -11.38 12.26 15.39
C LEU A 88 -12.82 12.80 15.32
N LYS A 89 -13.77 12.26 16.12
CA LYS A 89 -15.18 12.70 16.07
C LYS A 89 -15.30 14.16 16.51
N GLY A 90 -15.87 14.99 15.64
CA GLY A 90 -16.07 16.43 15.90
C GLY A 90 -14.83 17.31 15.75
N ALA A 91 -13.67 16.75 15.43
CA ALA A 91 -12.42 17.51 15.33
C ALA A 91 -12.25 18.21 13.97
N LYS A 92 -11.72 19.44 13.99
CA LYS A 92 -11.46 20.22 12.76
C LYS A 92 -10.30 19.63 11.94
N LYS A 93 -10.22 19.98 10.66
CA LYS A 93 -9.24 19.44 9.69
C LYS A 93 -7.77 19.66 10.11
N SER A 94 -7.48 20.79 10.75
CA SER A 94 -6.16 21.18 11.26
C SER A 94 -6.10 21.22 12.80
N ASP A 95 -6.90 20.40 13.46
CA ASP A 95 -6.99 20.37 14.91
C ASP A 95 -5.69 19.86 15.56
N LYS A 96 -5.09 20.68 16.41
CA LYS A 96 -3.86 20.39 17.16
C LYS A 96 -4.13 20.01 18.61
N THR A 97 -5.39 19.75 18.97
CA THR A 97 -5.75 19.30 20.31
C THR A 97 -4.94 18.08 20.71
N ILE A 98 -4.43 18.11 21.93
CA ILE A 98 -3.63 17.03 22.50
C ILE A 98 -4.54 15.86 22.81
N ILE A 99 -4.16 14.66 22.36
CA ILE A 99 -4.92 13.44 22.59
C ILE A 99 -4.64 12.94 24.01
N GLN A 100 -5.71 12.74 24.78
CA GLN A 100 -5.66 12.06 26.06
C GLN A 100 -5.83 10.56 25.83
N TRP A 101 -4.71 9.84 25.76
CA TRP A 101 -4.72 8.42 25.45
C TRP A 101 -5.17 7.58 26.64
N SER A 102 -6.17 6.72 26.42
CA SER A 102 -6.49 5.63 27.35
C SER A 102 -5.55 4.43 27.15
N ASN A 103 -5.42 3.57 28.16
CA ASN A 103 -4.63 2.34 28.06
C ASN A 103 -5.11 1.43 26.91
N GLU A 104 -6.41 1.38 26.68
CA GLU A 104 -7.03 0.61 25.58
C GLU A 104 -6.64 1.17 24.21
N SER A 105 -6.57 2.51 24.09
CA SER A 105 -6.21 3.19 22.85
C SER A 105 -4.72 3.05 22.53
N ILE A 106 -3.87 3.08 23.56
CA ILE A 106 -2.43 2.80 23.43
C ILE A 106 -2.24 1.36 22.90
N LYS A 107 -2.96 0.40 23.49
CA LYS A 107 -2.92 -1.00 23.04
C LYS A 107 -3.38 -1.14 21.58
N ALA A 108 -4.47 -0.48 21.20
CA ALA A 108 -4.96 -0.49 19.82
C ALA A 108 -3.96 0.13 18.82
N PHE A 109 -3.28 1.21 19.21
CA PHE A 109 -2.22 1.82 18.41
C PHE A 109 -1.02 0.86 18.22
N GLU A 110 -0.60 0.18 19.28
CA GLU A 110 0.54 -0.74 19.22
C GLU A 110 0.21 -2.03 18.45
N ASP A 111 -0.99 -2.56 18.63
CA ASP A 111 -1.50 -3.70 17.86
C ASP A 111 -1.56 -3.36 16.37
N THR A 112 -2.01 -2.15 16.00
CA THR A 112 -2.03 -1.74 14.60
C THR A 112 -0.64 -1.61 13.98
N LYS A 113 0.35 -1.11 14.72
CA LYS A 113 1.76 -1.09 14.25
C LYS A 113 2.29 -2.51 14.00
N GLN A 114 2.04 -3.43 14.93
CA GLN A 114 2.47 -4.83 14.78
C GLN A 114 1.76 -5.52 13.62
N GLN A 115 0.46 -5.29 13.46
CA GLN A 115 -0.28 -5.83 12.32
C GLN A 115 0.25 -5.25 11.01
N LEU A 116 0.54 -3.96 10.93
CA LEU A 116 1.14 -3.32 9.75
C LEU A 116 2.48 -3.94 9.39
N ALA A 117 3.33 -4.17 10.39
CA ALA A 117 4.62 -4.85 10.24
C ALA A 117 4.46 -6.30 9.74
N LYS A 118 3.40 -6.99 10.17
CA LYS A 118 3.04 -8.34 9.69
C LYS A 118 2.38 -8.33 8.30
N SER A 119 1.66 -7.27 7.97
CA SER A 119 0.80 -7.12 6.77
C SER A 119 1.61 -6.89 5.48
N THR A 120 2.88 -6.51 5.59
CA THR A 120 3.80 -6.31 4.46
C THR A 120 4.35 -7.63 3.88
N LEU A 121 3.46 -8.61 3.70
CA LEU A 121 3.68 -9.81 2.90
C LEU A 121 3.09 -9.55 1.52
N LEU A 122 3.92 -9.36 0.50
CA LEU A 122 3.46 -9.38 -0.89
C LEU A 122 3.54 -10.81 -1.41
N PHE A 123 2.52 -11.27 -2.12
CA PHE A 123 2.51 -12.59 -2.72
C PHE A 123 3.11 -12.54 -4.12
N HIS A 124 3.59 -13.68 -4.60
CA HIS A 124 3.96 -13.81 -5.99
C HIS A 124 2.69 -13.73 -6.87
N PRO A 125 2.72 -12.96 -7.96
CA PRO A 125 1.59 -12.84 -8.86
C PRO A 125 1.32 -14.19 -9.53
N SER A 126 0.10 -14.68 -9.38
CA SER A 126 -0.40 -15.82 -10.14
C SER A 126 -0.81 -15.35 -11.54
N PRO A 127 -0.42 -16.08 -12.61
CA PRO A 127 -0.77 -15.72 -13.99
C PRO A 127 -2.28 -15.62 -14.21
N ASP A 128 -3.04 -16.52 -13.59
CA ASP A 128 -4.47 -16.71 -13.87
C ASP A 128 -5.40 -16.06 -12.84
N ALA A 129 -4.84 -15.46 -11.78
CA ALA A 129 -5.66 -14.84 -10.76
C ALA A 129 -6.34 -13.55 -11.26
N GLN A 130 -7.58 -13.33 -10.83
CA GLN A 130 -8.27 -12.06 -11.07
C GLN A 130 -7.62 -10.96 -10.23
N LEU A 131 -7.37 -9.81 -10.86
CA LEU A 131 -6.73 -8.69 -10.19
C LEU A 131 -7.75 -7.68 -9.68
N ALA A 132 -7.51 -7.16 -8.48
CA ALA A 132 -8.31 -6.13 -7.83
C ALA A 132 -7.40 -4.94 -7.51
N LEU A 133 -7.59 -3.84 -8.24
CA LEU A 133 -6.92 -2.58 -7.95
C LEU A 133 -7.84 -1.71 -7.14
N HIS A 134 -7.41 -1.36 -5.93
CA HIS A 134 -8.16 -0.46 -5.09
C HIS A 134 -7.45 0.89 -4.99
N VAL A 135 -8.21 1.97 -5.09
CA VAL A 135 -7.68 3.35 -5.08
C VAL A 135 -8.42 4.19 -4.06
N ASP A 136 -7.74 5.24 -3.57
CA ASP A 136 -8.26 6.20 -2.62
C ASP A 136 -7.51 7.53 -2.76
N ALA A 137 -8.21 8.65 -2.57
CA ALA A 137 -7.62 9.98 -2.57
C ALA A 137 -7.98 10.79 -1.34
N SER A 138 -6.98 11.48 -0.80
CA SER A 138 -7.15 12.48 0.27
C SER A 138 -6.81 13.88 -0.24
N ASP A 139 -7.00 14.90 0.60
CA ASP A 139 -6.61 16.26 0.27
C ASP A 139 -5.09 16.46 0.11
N PHE A 140 -4.27 15.49 0.52
CA PHE A 140 -2.81 15.64 0.57
C PHE A 140 -2.06 14.60 -0.26
N ALA A 141 -2.66 13.44 -0.50
CA ALA A 141 -2.01 12.30 -1.14
C ALA A 141 -3.04 11.39 -1.79
N ILE A 142 -2.59 10.64 -2.79
CA ILE A 142 -3.31 9.55 -3.43
C ILE A 142 -2.66 8.21 -3.08
N GLY A 143 -3.45 7.16 -3.07
CA GLY A 143 -3.02 5.82 -2.72
C GLY A 143 -3.71 4.73 -3.54
N ALA A 144 -3.05 3.59 -3.65
CA ALA A 144 -3.62 2.40 -4.24
C ALA A 144 -2.99 1.11 -3.71
N ALA A 145 -3.74 0.02 -3.81
CA ALA A 145 -3.32 -1.31 -3.44
C ALA A 145 -3.79 -2.32 -4.50
N LEU A 146 -2.84 -2.99 -5.13
CA LEU A 146 -3.10 -4.06 -6.08
C LEU A 146 -3.13 -5.40 -5.35
N HIS A 147 -4.18 -6.17 -5.59
CA HIS A 147 -4.34 -7.51 -5.05
C HIS A 147 -4.64 -8.51 -6.16
N GLN A 148 -4.41 -9.78 -5.87
CA GLN A 148 -4.99 -10.89 -6.58
C GLN A 148 -6.05 -11.57 -5.73
N ILE A 149 -7.11 -12.06 -6.38
CA ILE A 149 -8.18 -12.83 -5.75
C ILE A 149 -7.84 -14.31 -5.96
N THR A 150 -7.67 -15.03 -4.87
CA THR A 150 -7.41 -16.48 -4.87
C THR A 150 -8.47 -17.22 -4.05
N SER A 151 -8.42 -18.55 -4.06
CA SER A 151 -9.28 -19.38 -3.20
C SER A 151 -9.09 -19.13 -1.71
N SER A 152 -7.93 -18.62 -1.29
CA SER A 152 -7.63 -18.22 0.09
C SER A 152 -8.01 -16.77 0.41
N GLY A 153 -8.55 -16.03 -0.56
CA GLY A 153 -9.03 -14.66 -0.40
C GLY A 153 -8.19 -13.62 -1.15
N LEU A 154 -8.27 -12.36 -0.70
CA LEU A 154 -7.51 -11.24 -1.27
C LEU A 154 -6.05 -11.30 -0.80
N GLN A 155 -5.14 -11.44 -1.75
CA GLN A 155 -3.69 -11.43 -1.51
C GLN A 155 -3.05 -10.17 -2.11
N PRO A 156 -2.32 -9.37 -1.33
CA PRO A 156 -1.67 -8.17 -1.85
C PRO A 156 -0.48 -8.49 -2.76
N LEU A 157 -0.39 -7.77 -3.87
CA LEU A 157 0.72 -7.83 -4.84
C LEU A 157 1.58 -6.57 -4.83
N GLY A 158 1.01 -5.42 -4.46
CA GLY A 158 1.77 -4.18 -4.34
C GLY A 158 0.95 -3.00 -3.87
N PHE A 159 1.64 -1.94 -3.45
CA PHE A 159 1.02 -0.70 -3.00
C PHE A 159 1.69 0.51 -3.66
N PHE A 160 0.89 1.54 -3.97
CA PHE A 160 1.33 2.78 -4.58
C PHE A 160 0.84 3.99 -3.79
N SER A 161 1.73 4.90 -3.36
CA SER A 161 1.34 6.15 -2.72
C SER A 161 2.13 7.31 -3.30
N ARG A 162 1.46 8.46 -3.47
CA ARG A 162 2.09 9.69 -3.95
C ARG A 162 1.48 10.91 -3.26
N LYS A 163 2.33 11.81 -2.77
CA LYS A 163 1.89 13.13 -2.30
C LYS A 163 1.42 13.97 -3.47
N LEU A 164 0.32 14.70 -3.27
CA LEU A 164 -0.16 15.68 -4.23
C LEU A 164 0.72 16.94 -4.19
N ASN A 165 0.99 17.52 -5.36
CA ASN A 165 1.62 18.83 -5.48
C ASN A 165 0.59 19.95 -5.18
N ASP A 166 1.06 21.20 -5.11
CA ASP A 166 0.19 22.32 -4.69
C ASP A 166 -0.94 22.65 -5.69
N ALA A 167 -0.80 22.27 -6.96
CA ALA A 167 -1.89 22.37 -7.93
C ALA A 167 -2.90 21.23 -7.72
N GLU A 168 -2.43 20.00 -7.60
CA GLU A 168 -3.27 18.80 -7.42
C GLU A 168 -4.05 18.81 -6.09
N LYS A 169 -3.52 19.44 -5.04
CA LYS A 169 -4.27 19.62 -3.77
C LYS A 169 -5.53 20.45 -3.96
N LYS A 170 -5.55 21.37 -4.94
CA LYS A 170 -6.69 22.24 -5.24
C LYS A 170 -7.75 21.57 -6.11
N TYR A 171 -7.47 20.38 -6.63
CA TYR A 171 -8.43 19.61 -7.41
C TYR A 171 -9.66 19.27 -6.58
N SER A 172 -10.79 19.12 -7.26
CA SER A 172 -12.01 18.62 -6.63
C SER A 172 -11.79 17.20 -6.12
N THR A 173 -12.61 16.73 -5.18
CA THR A 173 -12.53 15.33 -4.72
C THR A 173 -12.64 14.36 -5.89
N TYR A 174 -13.55 14.64 -6.83
CA TYR A 174 -13.72 13.85 -8.04
C TYR A 174 -12.44 13.72 -8.87
N ASP A 175 -11.78 14.84 -9.16
CA ASP A 175 -10.55 14.85 -9.95
C ASP A 175 -9.38 14.15 -9.22
N ARG A 176 -9.31 14.27 -7.89
CA ARG A 176 -8.27 13.59 -7.10
C ARG A 176 -8.46 12.08 -7.10
N GLU A 177 -9.69 11.61 -6.99
CA GLU A 177 -10.01 10.18 -7.08
C GLU A 177 -9.71 9.61 -8.48
N LEU A 178 -10.04 10.36 -9.53
CA LEU A 178 -9.69 9.98 -10.92
C LEU A 178 -8.17 9.94 -11.12
N LEU A 179 -7.46 10.93 -10.57
CA LEU A 179 -6.01 10.98 -10.59
C LEU A 179 -5.38 9.81 -9.84
N ALA A 180 -5.97 9.39 -8.72
CA ALA A 180 -5.55 8.19 -7.98
C ALA A 180 -5.65 6.94 -8.86
N ALA A 181 -6.78 6.75 -9.53
CA ALA A 181 -6.98 5.66 -10.49
C ALA A 181 -5.93 5.67 -11.62
N TYR A 182 -5.77 6.80 -12.29
CA TYR A 182 -4.83 6.94 -13.40
C TYR A 182 -3.38 6.66 -12.97
N CYS A 183 -2.92 7.29 -11.89
CA CYS A 183 -1.56 7.11 -11.39
C CYS A 183 -1.31 5.65 -10.94
N ALA A 184 -2.29 5.02 -10.28
CA ALA A 184 -2.17 3.64 -9.84
C ALA A 184 -2.06 2.66 -11.01
N ILE A 185 -2.90 2.80 -12.03
CA ILE A 185 -2.84 1.97 -13.24
C ILE A 185 -1.50 2.15 -13.95
N LYS A 186 -1.03 3.40 -14.08
CA LYS A 186 0.27 3.70 -14.68
C LYS A 186 1.43 3.07 -13.89
N HIS A 187 1.36 3.12 -12.56
CA HIS A 187 2.37 2.52 -11.69
C HIS A 187 2.40 0.99 -11.81
N PHE A 188 1.24 0.35 -11.77
CA PHE A 188 1.10 -1.11 -11.84
C PHE A 188 0.97 -1.65 -13.27
N ARG A 189 1.31 -0.86 -14.29
CA ARG A 189 1.16 -1.26 -15.70
C ARG A 189 1.80 -2.62 -15.98
N PHE A 190 3.00 -2.87 -15.45
CA PHE A 190 3.73 -4.12 -15.61
C PHE A 190 3.00 -5.37 -15.07
N MET A 191 1.99 -5.21 -14.20
CA MET A 191 1.14 -6.30 -13.70
C MET A 191 -0.27 -6.28 -14.31
N LEU A 192 -0.78 -5.12 -14.72
CA LEU A 192 -2.17 -4.95 -15.19
C LEU A 192 -2.32 -5.07 -16.71
N GLU A 193 -1.27 -4.73 -17.45
CA GLU A 193 -1.29 -4.72 -18.92
C GLU A 193 -1.64 -6.11 -19.46
N ALA A 194 -2.54 -6.15 -20.45
CA ALA A 194 -3.09 -7.37 -21.04
C ALA A 194 -3.80 -8.33 -20.06
N ARG A 195 -4.18 -7.88 -18.86
CA ARG A 195 -4.95 -8.68 -17.89
C ARG A 195 -6.28 -8.02 -17.55
N VAL A 196 -7.28 -8.86 -17.25
CA VAL A 196 -8.55 -8.38 -16.71
C VAL A 196 -8.36 -8.05 -15.23
N PHE A 197 -8.74 -6.83 -14.85
CA PHE A 197 -8.73 -6.38 -13.47
C PHE A 197 -9.98 -5.56 -13.16
N THR A 198 -10.33 -5.50 -11.87
CA THR A 198 -11.42 -4.66 -11.36
C THR A 198 -10.84 -3.48 -10.60
N LEU A 199 -11.22 -2.27 -10.98
CA LEU A 199 -10.90 -1.05 -10.25
C LEU A 199 -11.99 -0.78 -9.21
N TYR A 200 -11.59 -0.61 -7.96
CA TYR A 200 -12.47 -0.29 -6.85
C TYR A 200 -12.12 1.09 -6.27
N THR A 201 -13.12 1.96 -6.23
CA THR A 201 -13.10 3.28 -5.58
C THR A 201 -14.36 3.40 -4.74
N ASP A 202 -14.31 4.17 -3.66
CA ASP A 202 -15.50 4.52 -2.86
C ASP A 202 -16.23 5.76 -3.41
N HIS A 203 -15.68 6.40 -4.44
CA HIS A 203 -16.25 7.59 -5.03
C HIS A 203 -17.25 7.28 -6.15
N LYS A 204 -18.51 7.06 -5.78
CA LYS A 204 -19.61 6.70 -6.69
C LYS A 204 -19.74 7.55 -7.97
N PRO A 205 -19.52 8.88 -7.98
CA PRO A 205 -19.59 9.68 -9.20
C PRO A 205 -18.62 9.23 -10.31
N LEU A 206 -17.48 8.62 -9.97
CA LEU A 206 -16.55 8.08 -10.97
C LEU A 206 -17.16 6.96 -11.81
N GLU A 207 -18.09 6.19 -11.25
CA GLU A 207 -18.78 5.13 -11.99
C GLU A 207 -19.56 5.68 -13.19
N PHE A 208 -20.13 6.88 -13.04
CA PHE A 208 -20.86 7.54 -14.13
C PHE A 208 -19.94 8.01 -15.25
N ALA A 209 -18.73 8.49 -14.90
CA ALA A 209 -17.74 8.96 -15.85
C ALA A 209 -17.38 7.90 -16.90
N PHE A 210 -17.22 6.64 -16.46
CA PHE A 210 -16.88 5.52 -17.33
C PHE A 210 -18.09 4.91 -18.06
N ARG A 211 -19.32 5.35 -17.73
CA ARG A 211 -20.57 4.92 -18.40
C ARG A 211 -21.09 5.93 -19.40
N GLN A 212 -20.60 7.17 -19.38
CA GLN A 212 -20.96 8.16 -20.39
C GLN A 212 -20.43 7.73 -21.76
N LYS A 213 -21.34 7.65 -22.74
CA LYS A 213 -20.95 7.47 -24.14
C LYS A 213 -20.18 8.71 -24.57
N SER A 214 -19.05 8.52 -25.24
CA SER A 214 -18.36 9.58 -25.95
C SER A 214 -19.32 10.14 -27.01
N GLU A 215 -19.66 11.42 -26.91
CA GLU A 215 -20.30 12.15 -28.01
C GLU A 215 -19.35 12.26 -29.21
#